data_AF-A0A1X0A6E1-F1
#
_entry.id   AF-A0A1X0A6E1-F1
#
_cell.length_a   1.000
_cell.length_b   1.000
_cell.length_c   1.000
_cell.angle_alpha   90.00
_cell.angle_beta   90.00
_cell.angle_gamma   90.00
#
_symmetry.space_group_name_H-M   'P 1'
#
loop_
_entity.id
_entity.type
_entity.pdbx_description
1 polymer ?
#
loop_
_entity_poly.entity_id
_entity_poly.type
_entity_poly.pdbx_seq_one_letter_code
_entity_poly.pdbx_strand_id
1 'polypeptide(L)' 'MSRTNIEIDDELVAAAQRMYRLDSKRSAVDFALRRLVGEPLDRDAALALQGSGFDFTNDQIESFSDAGMGQTDQS' A
#
# COMPACT_ATOMS: atom_id res chain seq x y z
N MET A 1 -15.53 -12.81 -3.17
CA MET A 1 -15.34 -12.60 -1.71
C MET A 1 -16.66 -12.84 -1.00
N SER A 2 -16.65 -13.57 0.11
CA SER A 2 -17.82 -13.73 0.99
C SER A 2 -17.89 -12.59 2.00
N ARG A 3 -19.10 -12.30 2.50
CA ARG A 3 -19.30 -11.30 3.55
C ARG A 3 -19.16 -12.00 4.92
N THR A 4 -18.25 -11.52 5.74
CA THR A 4 -17.99 -12.03 7.09
C THR A 4 -18.06 -10.87 8.07
N ASN A 5 -18.68 -11.08 9.23
CA ASN A 5 -18.75 -10.09 10.30
C ASN A 5 -17.76 -10.49 11.40
N ILE A 6 -16.83 -9.60 11.73
CA ILE A 6 -15.77 -9.81 12.72
C ILE A 6 -15.58 -8.53 13.53
N GLU A 7 -15.25 -8.68 14.81
CA GLU A 7 -14.86 -7.55 15.67
C GLU A 7 -13.36 -7.30 15.53
N ILE A 8 -12.97 -6.03 15.41
CA ILE A 8 -11.58 -5.61 15.25
C ILE A 8 -11.39 -4.31 16.05
N ASP A 9 -10.21 -4.15 16.64
CA ASP A 9 -9.80 -2.91 17.29
C ASP A 9 -9.64 -1.77 16.27
N ASP A 10 -10.43 -0.70 16.44
CA ASP A 10 -10.44 0.47 15.57
C ASP A 10 -9.15 1.29 15.65
N GLU A 11 -8.46 1.30 16.79
CA GLU A 11 -7.17 1.98 16.92
C GLU A 11 -6.09 1.26 16.10
N LEU A 12 -6.11 -0.07 16.12
CA LEU A 12 -5.20 -0.90 15.34
C LEU A 12 -5.44 -0.74 13.84
N VAL A 13 -6.72 -0.70 13.42
CA VAL A 13 -7.07 -0.44 12.02
C VAL A 13 -6.63 0.96 11.61
N ALA A 14 -6.86 1.98 12.43
CA ALA A 14 -6.43 3.35 12.15
C ALA A 14 -4.89 3.48 12.09
N ALA A 15 -4.15 2.72 12.90
CA ALA A 15 -2.70 2.65 12.82
C ALA A 15 -2.25 2.01 11.48
N ALA A 16 -2.85 0.90 11.09
CA ALA A 16 -2.55 0.23 9.82
C ALA A 16 -2.87 1.11 8.61
N GLN A 17 -4.03 1.79 8.62
CA GLN A 17 -4.43 2.70 7.54
C GLN A 17 -3.45 3.87 7.37
N ARG A 18 -2.95 4.45 8.48
CA ARG A 18 -1.94 5.52 8.43
C ARG A 18 -0.59 5.01 7.93
N MET A 19 -0.15 3.85 8.44
CA MET A 19 1.14 3.27 8.09
C MET A 19 1.24 2.87 6.61
N TYR A 20 0.16 2.31 6.06
CA TYR A 20 0.14 1.77 4.70
C TYR A 20 -0.70 2.60 3.72
N ARG A 21 -1.15 3.80 4.13
CA ARG A 21 -1.98 4.72 3.34
C ARG A 21 -3.21 4.04 2.73
N LEU A 22 -4.01 3.38 3.57
CA LEU A 22 -5.17 2.59 3.14
C LEU A 22 -6.48 3.33 3.37
N ASP A 23 -7.34 3.35 2.34
CA ASP A 23 -8.55 4.17 2.32
C ASP A 23 -9.73 3.61 3.11
N SER A 24 -9.67 2.35 3.58
CA SER A 24 -10.78 1.72 4.29
C SER A 24 -10.36 0.63 5.28
N LYS A 25 -11.24 0.31 6.23
CA LYS A 25 -11.08 -0.85 7.13
C LYS A 25 -10.98 -2.16 6.33
N ARG A 26 -11.72 -2.27 5.21
CA ARG A 26 -11.69 -3.45 4.34
C ARG A 26 -10.33 -3.63 3.67
N SER A 27 -9.73 -2.56 3.16
CA SER A 27 -8.39 -2.64 2.54
C SER A 27 -7.32 -2.94 3.59
N ALA A 28 -7.45 -2.46 4.82
CA ALA A 28 -6.59 -2.87 5.93
C ALA A 28 -6.63 -4.38 6.19
N VAL A 29 -7.82 -4.98 6.25
CA VAL A 29 -7.98 -6.44 6.46
C VAL A 29 -7.45 -7.24 5.27
N ASP A 30 -7.79 -6.85 4.03
CA ASP A 30 -7.29 -7.53 2.82
C ASP A 30 -5.76 -7.48 2.75
N PHE A 31 -5.17 -6.30 3.02
CA PHE A 31 -3.72 -6.12 3.08
C PHE A 31 -3.07 -7.01 4.15
N ALA A 32 -3.63 -7.03 5.36
CA ALA A 32 -3.11 -7.86 6.45
C ALA A 32 -3.13 -9.35 6.11
N LEU A 33 -4.24 -9.84 5.53
CA LEU A 33 -4.35 -11.24 5.12
C LEU A 33 -3.37 -11.60 4.00
N ARG A 34 -3.26 -10.75 2.97
CA ARG A 34 -2.27 -10.94 1.90
C ARG A 34 -0.84 -10.93 2.42
N ARG A 35 -0.53 -10.05 3.39
CA ARG A 35 0.78 -9.98 4.02
C ARG A 35 1.07 -11.22 4.86
N LEU A 36 0.06 -11.79 5.51
CA LEU A 36 0.17 -13.00 6.33
C LEU A 36 0.40 -14.25 5.49
N VAL A 37 -0.28 -14.38 4.35
CA VAL A 37 -0.16 -15.55 3.47
C VAL A 37 0.91 -15.39 2.39
N GLY A 38 1.38 -14.17 2.15
CA GLY A 38 2.39 -13.89 1.15
C GLY A 38 3.74 -14.45 1.57
N GLU A 39 4.40 -15.17 0.66
CA GLU A 39 5.78 -15.59 0.86
C GLU A 39 6.69 -14.36 0.74
N PRO A 40 7.48 -14.02 1.77
CA PRO A 40 8.50 -13.01 1.62
C PRO A 40 9.52 -13.47 0.59
N LEU A 41 10.07 -12.51 -0.18
CA LEU A 41 11.22 -12.78 -1.04
C LEU A 41 12.31 -13.45 -0.21
N ASP A 42 12.91 -14.50 -0.75
CA ASP A 42 14.11 -15.05 -0.15
C ASP A 42 15.23 -14.01 -0.18
N ARG A 43 16.24 -14.21 0.68
CA ARG A 43 17.33 -13.26 0.85
C ARG A 43 18.09 -13.01 -0.45
N ASP A 44 18.31 -14.05 -1.25
CA ASP A 44 19.13 -13.96 -2.45
C ASP A 44 18.37 -13.26 -3.58
N ALA A 45 17.06 -13.52 -3.70
CA ALA A 45 16.14 -12.81 -4.56
C ALA A 45 16.04 -11.33 -4.18
N ALA A 46 15.98 -11.00 -2.88
CA ALA A 46 15.98 -9.63 -2.41
C ALA A 46 17.30 -8.89 -2.72
N LEU A 47 18.44 -9.58 -2.55
CA LEU A 47 19.76 -9.02 -2.89
C LEU A 47 19.96 -8.86 -4.40
N ALA A 48 19.36 -9.72 -5.23
CA ALA A 48 19.41 -9.60 -6.68
C ALA A 48 18.71 -8.33 -7.20
N LEU A 49 17.80 -7.74 -6.43
CA LEU A 49 17.16 -6.46 -6.75
C LEU A 49 18.02 -5.25 -6.40
N GLN A 50 19.14 -5.42 -5.69
CA GLN A 50 20.01 -4.29 -5.36
C GLN A 50 20.57 -3.65 -6.63
N GLY A 51 20.29 -2.36 -6.81
CA GLY A 51 20.70 -1.62 -8.00
C GLY A 51 19.68 -1.63 -9.14
N SER A 52 18.54 -2.33 -9.01
CA SER A 52 17.42 -2.25 -9.96
C SER A 52 16.56 -0.99 -9.78
N GLY A 53 17.15 0.08 -9.22
CA GLY A 53 16.45 1.32 -8.91
C GLY A 53 15.88 1.99 -10.16
N PHE A 54 15.12 3.07 -9.94
CA PHE A 54 14.52 3.83 -11.03
C PHE A 54 15.32 5.13 -11.25
N ASP A 55 15.39 5.59 -12.50
CA ASP A 55 16.09 6.82 -12.90
C ASP A 55 15.31 8.10 -12.54
N PHE A 56 14.75 8.14 -11.33
CA PHE A 56 14.01 9.28 -10.80
C PHE A 56 14.48 9.61 -9.40
N THR A 57 14.59 10.90 -9.10
CA THR A 57 14.76 11.37 -7.72
C THR A 57 13.45 11.25 -6.95
N ASN A 58 13.52 11.22 -5.62
CA ASN A 58 12.31 11.22 -4.79
C ASN A 58 11.41 12.43 -5.08
N ASP A 59 11.99 13.62 -5.23
CA ASP A 59 11.24 14.84 -5.56
C ASP A 59 10.48 14.71 -6.89
N GLN A 60 11.08 14.05 -7.89
CA GLN A 60 10.40 13.78 -9.16
C GLN A 60 9.23 12.82 -8.96
N ILE A 61 9.42 11.75 -8.17
CA ILE A 61 8.37 10.78 -7.87
C ILE A 61 7.20 11.43 -7.13
N GLU A 62 7.48 12.28 -6.14
CA GLU A 62 6.45 13.00 -5.39
C GLU A 62 5.67 13.97 -6.28
N SER A 63 6.35 14.66 -7.22
CA SER A 63 5.70 15.59 -8.16
C SER A 63 4.68 14.91 -9.09
N PHE A 64 4.89 13.63 -9.44
CA PHE A 64 3.92 12.87 -10.26
C PHE A 64 2.61 12.60 -9.51
N SER A 65 2.67 12.47 -8.18
CA SER A 65 1.49 12.22 -7.36
C SER A 65 0.59 13.47 -7.24
N ASP A 66 1.19 14.65 -7.16
CA ASP A 66 0.49 15.94 -7.14
C ASP A 66 -0.11 16.28 -8.52
N ALA A 67 0.57 15.90 -9.61
CA ALA A 67 0.12 16.17 -10.97
C ALA A 67 -1.15 15.39 -11.38
N GLY A 68 -1.45 14.26 -10.71
CA GLY A 68 -2.61 13.41 -11.00
C GLY A 68 -3.94 13.87 -10.37
N MET A 69 -3.92 14.81 -9.43
CA MET A 69 -5.10 15.24 -8.66
C MET A 69 -5.83 16.47 -9.25
N GLY A 70 -5.51 16.87 -10.49
CA GLY A 70 -5.99 18.13 -11.10
C GLY A 70 -6.96 18.01 -12.29
N GLN A 71 -7.39 16.81 -12.68
CA GLN A 71 -8.18 16.62 -13.91
C GLN A 71 -9.34 15.62 -13.75
N THR A 72 -10.15 15.78 -12.70
CA THR A 72 -11.47 15.15 -12.63
C THR A 72 -12.49 16.10 -12.02
N ASP A 73 -12.73 17.24 -12.66
CA ASP A 73 -14.09 17.79 -12.74
C ASP A 73 -14.15 18.93 -13.76
N GLN A 74 -14.77 18.67 -14.91
CA GLN A 74 -15.40 19.66 -15.78
C GLN A 74 -16.13 18.90 -16.89
N SER A 75 -17.39 18.53 -16.64
CA SER A 75 -18.51 18.47 -17.61
C SER A 75 -19.81 18.08 -16.91
#